data_AF-A0ABD1TYH5-F1
#
_entry.id   AF-A0ABD1TYH5-F1
#
_cell.length_a   1.000
_cell.length_b   1.000
_cell.length_c   1.000
_cell.angle_alpha   90.00
_cell.angle_beta   90.00
_cell.angle_gamma   90.00
#
_symmetry.space_group_name_H-M   'P 1'
#
loop_
_entity.id
_entity.type
_entity.pdbx_description
1 polymer ?
#
loop_
_entity_poly.entity_id
_entity_poly.type
_entity_poly.pdbx_seq_one_letter_code
_entity_poly.pdbx_strand_id
1 'polypeptide(L)'
;MQQITCILLLLWLPVSLAITTQNLNNSTIALPGCPTKCGNLTVQYPFGVGLDAGCSIGPWFDINCNTSFNPPKPFLSKTNGEIINISDTKIRTKSNGIASRCYNPTGGLWNHTNVSSFNLCGYSFLGEQGSYTFHPSDVSDQNFVPRIVETVPMVIDWVIGNQTCAETQKSSQFACQENSTCVDSETGLGGYSCSCANGYEGNPYLRSGEG
;
A
#
# COMPACT_ATOMS: atom_id res chain seq x y z
N MET A 1 58.25 -58.31 24.37
CA MET A 1 57.38 -57.57 25.32
C MET A 1 57.46 -56.10 24.91
N GLN A 2 56.54 -55.60 24.06
CA GLN A 2 55.23 -55.01 24.40
C GLN A 2 55.41 -53.65 25.13
N GLN A 3 54.87 -52.49 24.72
CA GLN A 3 53.78 -52.09 23.80
C GLN A 3 54.06 -50.65 23.32
N ILE A 4 53.94 -50.31 22.03
CA ILE A 4 52.74 -49.94 21.25
C ILE A 4 52.11 -48.61 21.69
N THR A 5 52.42 -47.57 20.91
CA THR A 5 51.49 -46.65 20.22
C THR A 5 50.12 -46.36 20.87
N CYS A 6 49.80 -45.09 21.12
CA CYS A 6 48.63 -44.47 20.48
C CYS A 6 48.62 -42.94 20.64
N ILE A 7 48.68 -42.28 19.49
CA ILE A 7 48.41 -40.86 19.28
C ILE A 7 46.96 -40.59 19.68
N LEU A 8 46.74 -39.62 20.57
CA LEU A 8 45.46 -38.91 20.70
C LEU A 8 45.79 -37.42 20.88
N LEU A 9 46.18 -36.79 19.77
CA LEU A 9 45.94 -35.37 19.55
C LEU A 9 44.42 -35.18 19.61
N LEU A 10 43.90 -34.81 20.78
CA LEU A 10 42.59 -34.19 20.85
C LEU A 10 42.75 -32.84 20.17
N LEU A 11 42.49 -32.81 18.86
CA LEU A 11 42.24 -31.58 18.12
C LEU A 11 41.09 -30.90 18.82
N TRP A 12 41.32 -29.67 19.26
CA TRP A 12 40.26 -28.81 19.76
C TRP A 12 39.50 -28.45 18.49
N LEU A 13 38.48 -29.24 18.14
CA LEU A 13 37.48 -28.74 17.23
C LEU A 13 36.82 -27.60 18.00
N PRO A 14 36.95 -26.33 17.58
CA PRO A 14 35.94 -25.39 17.98
C PRO A 14 34.65 -26.03 17.49
N VAL A 15 33.80 -26.44 18.43
CA VAL A 15 32.39 -26.63 18.13
C VAL A 15 31.92 -25.21 17.83
N SER A 16 32.20 -24.76 16.60
CA SER A 16 31.52 -23.65 16.01
C SER A 16 30.08 -24.11 15.97
N LEU A 17 29.27 -23.68 16.94
CA LEU A 17 27.87 -23.46 16.66
C LEU A 17 27.89 -22.46 15.50
N ALA A 18 27.88 -22.99 14.28
CA ALA A 18 27.30 -22.25 13.18
C ALA A 18 25.85 -22.07 13.62
N ILE A 19 25.56 -20.91 14.21
CA ILE A 19 24.21 -20.37 14.18
C ILE A 19 23.97 -20.23 12.69
N THR A 20 23.32 -21.23 12.10
CA THR A 20 22.62 -21.00 10.86
C THR A 20 21.64 -19.90 11.21
N THR A 21 21.94 -18.67 10.80
CA THR A 21 20.89 -17.67 10.65
C THR A 21 19.95 -18.31 9.65
N GLN A 22 18.89 -18.97 10.15
CA GLN A 22 17.77 -19.30 9.32
C GLN A 22 17.18 -17.95 8.96
N ASN A 23 17.58 -17.43 7.79
CA ASN A 23 16.79 -16.43 7.09
C ASN A 23 15.49 -17.14 6.69
N LEU A 24 14.56 -17.27 7.64
CA LEU A 24 13.16 -17.56 7.35
C LEU A 24 12.46 -16.25 7.02
N ASN A 25 13.04 -15.45 6.11
CA ASN A 25 12.30 -14.37 5.47
C ASN A 25 11.58 -14.94 4.26
N ASN A 26 10.78 -15.99 4.48
CA ASN A 26 9.77 -16.41 3.51
C ASN A 26 8.40 -16.23 4.16
N SER A 27 8.18 -15.03 4.73
CA SER A 27 6.84 -14.60 5.08
C SER A 27 6.05 -14.54 3.78
N THR A 28 5.10 -15.46 3.63
CA THR A 28 4.20 -15.47 2.49
C THR A 28 3.41 -14.16 2.48
N ILE A 29 3.58 -13.34 1.44
CA ILE A 29 2.91 -12.03 1.33
C ILE A 29 1.78 -12.02 0.31
N ALA A 30 1.67 -13.03 -0.55
CA ALA A 30 0.63 -13.17 -1.57
C ALA A 30 0.19 -14.62 -1.71
N LEU A 31 -0.96 -14.85 -2.36
CA LEU A 31 -1.46 -16.19 -2.66
C LEU A 31 -0.53 -16.95 -3.65
N PRO A 32 -0.55 -18.29 -3.67
CA PRO A 32 0.31 -19.09 -4.54
C PRO A 32 0.07 -18.77 -6.01
N GLY A 33 1.15 -18.53 -6.75
CA GLY A 33 1.09 -18.18 -8.18
C GLY A 33 0.73 -16.72 -8.48
N CYS A 34 0.49 -15.89 -7.45
CA CYS A 34 0.18 -14.48 -7.65
C CYS A 34 1.44 -13.60 -7.71
N PRO A 35 1.49 -12.62 -8.64
CA PRO A 35 2.62 -11.70 -8.71
C PRO A 35 2.71 -10.83 -7.45
N THR A 36 3.91 -10.72 -6.90
CA THR A 36 4.21 -9.89 -5.71
C THR A 36 4.78 -8.51 -6.07
N LYS A 37 4.93 -8.22 -7.37
CA LYS A 37 5.55 -6.98 -7.87
C LYS A 37 4.77 -6.39 -9.03
N CYS A 38 4.69 -5.07 -9.05
CA CYS A 38 4.32 -4.28 -10.22
C CYS A 38 5.25 -3.07 -10.32
N GLY A 39 6.19 -3.13 -11.27
CA GLY A 39 7.30 -2.18 -11.31
C GLY A 39 8.08 -2.20 -9.99
N ASN A 40 8.16 -1.04 -9.34
CA ASN A 40 8.86 -0.89 -8.06
C ASN A 40 7.98 -1.18 -6.83
N LEU A 41 6.67 -1.39 -7.00
CA LEU A 41 5.74 -1.65 -5.90
C LEU A 41 5.76 -3.13 -5.50
N THR A 42 5.91 -3.40 -4.19
CA THR A 42 5.58 -4.72 -3.61
C THR A 42 4.08 -4.78 -3.36
N VAL A 43 3.43 -5.83 -3.89
CA VAL A 43 2.01 -6.09 -3.72
C VAL A 43 1.85 -7.27 -2.77
N GLN A 44 1.06 -7.07 -1.72
CA GLN A 44 0.73 -8.07 -0.73
C GLN A 44 -0.78 -8.23 -0.61
N TYR A 45 -1.22 -9.45 -0.30
CA TYR A 45 -2.61 -9.73 0.04
C TYR A 45 -3.03 -8.84 1.22
N PRO A 46 -4.21 -8.21 1.23
CA PRO A 46 -5.41 -8.54 0.47
C PRO A 46 -5.47 -7.93 -0.94
N PHE A 47 -4.45 -7.17 -1.35
CA PHE A 47 -4.31 -6.67 -2.72
C PHE A 47 -3.64 -7.70 -3.62
N GLY A 48 -3.98 -7.65 -4.91
CA GLY A 48 -3.46 -8.61 -5.88
C GLY A 48 -3.26 -7.99 -7.25
N VAL A 49 -2.21 -8.39 -7.96
CA VAL A 49 -1.99 -7.99 -9.35
C VAL A 49 -2.90 -8.82 -10.26
N GLY A 50 -3.65 -8.14 -11.13
CA GLY A 50 -4.54 -8.76 -12.11
C GLY A 50 -6.01 -8.54 -11.78
N LEU A 51 -6.79 -8.23 -12.82
CA LEU A 51 -8.23 -7.98 -12.71
C LEU A 51 -8.98 -9.31 -12.65
N ASP A 52 -9.74 -9.52 -11.57
CA ASP A 52 -10.50 -10.75 -11.33
C ASP A 52 -9.64 -12.03 -11.45
N ALA A 53 -8.32 -11.91 -11.21
CA ALA A 53 -7.36 -13.00 -11.34
C ALA A 53 -7.37 -13.97 -10.15
N GLY A 54 -8.18 -13.67 -9.12
CA GLY A 54 -8.21 -14.43 -7.86
C GLY A 54 -7.02 -14.17 -6.93
N CYS A 55 -6.23 -13.12 -7.20
CA CYS A 55 -5.05 -12.77 -6.42
C CYS A 55 -5.29 -11.74 -5.29
N SER A 56 -6.50 -11.20 -5.20
CA SER A 56 -6.91 -10.22 -4.20
C SER A 56 -8.10 -10.75 -3.42
N ILE A 57 -8.46 -10.08 -2.32
CA ILE A 57 -9.66 -10.42 -1.54
C ILE A 57 -10.97 -10.05 -2.27
N GLY A 58 -10.89 -9.24 -3.31
CA GLY A 58 -12.03 -8.87 -4.14
C GLY A 58 -11.73 -7.71 -5.10
N PRO A 59 -12.67 -7.38 -6.00
CA PRO A 59 -12.37 -6.51 -7.15
C PRO A 59 -11.91 -5.08 -6.82
N TRP A 60 -12.18 -4.58 -5.61
CA TRP A 60 -11.71 -3.28 -5.13
C TRP A 60 -10.23 -3.28 -4.71
N PHE A 61 -9.68 -4.46 -4.48
CA PHE A 61 -8.30 -4.72 -4.09
C PHE A 61 -7.43 -5.18 -5.27
N ASP A 62 -8.01 -5.26 -6.47
CA ASP A 62 -7.26 -5.56 -7.68
C ASP A 62 -6.38 -4.37 -8.07
N ILE A 63 -5.12 -4.69 -8.36
CA ILE A 63 -4.14 -3.78 -8.91
C ILE A 63 -3.98 -4.09 -10.39
N ASN A 64 -4.31 -3.10 -11.20
CA ASN A 64 -4.00 -3.11 -12.62
C ASN A 64 -2.52 -2.71 -12.79
N CYS A 65 -1.69 -3.66 -13.22
CA CYS A 65 -0.29 -3.39 -13.52
C CYS A 65 -0.13 -3.01 -15.00
N ASN A 66 -0.02 -1.71 -15.27
CA ASN A 66 0.07 -1.21 -16.64
C ASN A 66 1.49 -1.33 -17.19
N THR A 67 1.69 -2.29 -18.10
CA THR A 67 2.96 -2.62 -18.75
C THR A 67 3.28 -1.75 -19.96
N SER A 68 2.40 -0.82 -20.33
CA SER A 68 2.70 0.18 -21.39
C SER A 68 3.72 1.23 -20.91
N PHE A 69 3.98 1.30 -19.60
CA PHE A 69 5.03 2.11 -19.00
C PHE A 69 6.29 1.26 -18.73
N ASN A 70 7.45 1.90 -18.72
CA ASN A 70 8.71 1.28 -18.36
C ASN A 70 9.42 2.09 -17.24
N PRO A 71 9.52 1.58 -16.00
CA PRO A 71 8.96 0.31 -15.53
C PRO A 71 7.41 0.31 -15.50
N PRO A 72 6.76 -0.87 -15.44
CA PRO A 72 5.29 -0.98 -15.31
C PRO A 72 4.76 -0.19 -14.11
N LYS A 73 3.59 0.42 -14.26
CA LYS A 73 2.99 1.28 -13.23
C LYS A 73 1.74 0.63 -12.61
N PRO A 74 1.62 0.60 -11.27
CA PRO A 74 0.45 0.04 -10.59
C PRO A 74 -0.69 1.06 -10.48
N PHE A 75 -1.92 0.62 -10.73
CA PHE A 75 -3.13 1.42 -10.57
C PHE A 75 -4.19 0.66 -9.78
N LEU A 76 -4.91 1.34 -8.89
CA LEU A 76 -6.12 0.77 -8.28
C LEU A 76 -7.16 0.54 -9.37
N SER A 77 -7.60 -0.71 -9.55
CA SER A 77 -8.51 -1.10 -10.64
C SER A 77 -9.78 -0.24 -10.72
N LYS A 78 -10.40 0.05 -9.56
CA LYS A 78 -11.71 0.73 -9.51
C LYS A 78 -11.64 2.25 -9.61
N THR A 79 -10.58 2.88 -9.10
CA THR A 79 -10.45 4.35 -9.08
C THR A 79 -9.44 4.88 -10.10
N ASN A 80 -8.67 3.99 -10.73
CA ASN A 80 -7.60 4.30 -11.66
C ASN A 80 -6.52 5.25 -11.08
N GLY A 81 -6.35 5.26 -9.75
CA GLY A 81 -5.29 6.02 -9.10
C GLY A 81 -3.94 5.29 -9.17
N GLU A 82 -2.89 5.96 -9.65
CA GLU A 82 -1.52 5.42 -9.67
C GLU A 82 -1.02 5.24 -8.23
N ILE A 83 -0.62 4.01 -7.88
CA ILE A 83 -0.20 3.66 -6.52
C ILE A 83 1.28 3.97 -6.35
N ILE A 84 1.60 4.71 -5.29
CA ILE A 84 2.98 5.01 -4.89
C ILE A 84 3.45 3.95 -3.88
N ASN A 85 2.63 3.69 -2.86
CA ASN A 85 2.95 2.74 -1.80
C ASN A 85 1.67 2.21 -1.14
N ILE A 86 1.76 0.98 -0.65
CA ILE A 86 0.70 0.32 0.13
C ILE A 86 1.28 0.03 1.52
N SER A 87 0.49 0.35 2.53
CA SER A 87 0.74 0.02 3.94
C SER A 87 -0.48 -0.71 4.51
N ASP A 88 -0.36 -1.20 5.74
CA ASP A 88 -1.33 -2.11 6.37
C ASP A 88 -2.77 -1.58 6.41
N THR A 89 -2.97 -0.26 6.48
CA THR A 89 -4.33 0.34 6.49
C THR A 89 -4.50 1.49 5.50
N LYS A 90 -3.43 1.88 4.80
CA LYS A 90 -3.44 3.05 3.91
C LYS A 90 -2.79 2.78 2.57
N ILE A 91 -3.33 3.40 1.53
CA ILE A 91 -2.76 3.43 0.19
C ILE A 91 -2.39 4.87 -0.14
N ARG A 92 -1.12 5.08 -0.51
CA ARG A 92 -0.67 6.35 -1.08
C ARG A 92 -0.77 6.28 -2.59
N THR A 93 -1.46 7.23 -3.19
CA THR A 93 -1.64 7.34 -4.65
C THR A 93 -1.21 8.71 -5.15
N LYS A 94 -0.88 8.83 -6.43
CA LYS A 94 -0.72 10.13 -7.09
C LYS A 94 -2.05 10.88 -7.05
N SER A 95 -1.99 12.20 -6.91
CA SER A 95 -3.18 13.04 -6.96
C SER A 95 -3.88 12.88 -8.31
N ASN A 96 -5.07 12.27 -8.33
CA ASN A 96 -5.85 11.99 -9.54
C ASN A 96 -7.17 12.80 -9.62
N GLY A 97 -7.33 13.79 -8.74
CA GLY A 97 -8.61 14.47 -8.51
C GLY A 97 -8.48 15.96 -8.25
N ILE A 98 -7.62 16.65 -9.01
CA ILE A 98 -7.50 18.11 -8.92
C ILE A 98 -8.70 18.72 -9.63
N ALA A 99 -9.67 19.19 -8.84
CA ALA A 99 -10.79 19.96 -9.36
C ALA A 99 -10.32 21.38 -9.65
N SER A 100 -10.69 21.90 -10.82
CA SER A 100 -10.39 23.26 -11.24
C SER A 100 -11.65 23.98 -11.68
N ARG A 101 -11.69 25.28 -11.40
CA ARG A 101 -12.74 26.17 -11.90
C ARG A 101 -12.07 27.42 -12.46
N CYS A 102 -12.11 27.55 -13.77
CA CYS A 102 -11.56 28.69 -14.50
C CYS A 102 -12.67 29.66 -14.91
N TYR A 103 -12.36 30.94 -14.84
CA TYR A 103 -13.30 32.02 -15.13
C TYR A 103 -12.86 32.76 -16.38
N ASN A 104 -13.83 33.11 -17.23
CA ASN A 104 -13.60 33.98 -18.37
C ASN A 104 -13.57 35.45 -17.89
N PRO A 105 -12.72 36.34 -18.43
CA PRO A 105 -12.77 37.78 -18.17
C PRO A 105 -14.16 38.44 -18.29
N THR A 106 -15.15 37.82 -18.93
CA THR A 106 -16.54 38.32 -19.05
C THR A 106 -17.49 37.90 -17.91
N GLY A 107 -17.05 37.14 -16.90
CA GLY A 107 -17.58 37.18 -15.54
C GLY A 107 -19.02 36.69 -15.27
N GLY A 108 -19.30 35.39 -15.40
CA GLY A 108 -20.44 34.76 -14.71
C GLY A 108 -20.02 33.40 -14.16
N LEU A 109 -20.24 33.00 -12.90
CA LEU A 109 -20.69 33.67 -11.68
C LEU A 109 -19.57 33.52 -10.63
N TRP A 110 -19.29 34.60 -9.89
CA TRP A 110 -18.19 34.86 -8.92
C TRP A 110 -16.86 35.26 -9.57
N ASN A 111 -16.61 36.56 -9.53
CA ASN A 111 -15.73 37.28 -10.42
C ASN A 111 -14.29 37.26 -9.86
N HIS A 112 -13.38 36.52 -10.51
CA HIS A 112 -11.92 36.63 -10.28
C HIS A 112 -11.36 38.00 -10.73
N THR A 113 -12.16 39.09 -10.73
CA THR A 113 -11.78 40.41 -11.27
C THR A 113 -10.50 40.95 -10.67
N ASN A 114 -10.26 40.68 -9.39
CA ASN A 114 -9.11 41.19 -8.65
C ASN A 114 -7.80 40.42 -8.92
N VAL A 115 -7.88 39.24 -9.55
CA VAL A 115 -6.72 38.37 -9.83
C VAL A 115 -6.65 37.91 -11.30
N SER A 116 -7.63 38.30 -12.12
CA SER A 116 -7.80 37.86 -13.51
C SER A 116 -6.61 38.18 -14.41
N SER A 117 -5.80 39.19 -14.06
CA SER A 117 -4.59 39.56 -14.78
C SER A 117 -3.44 38.55 -14.62
N PHE A 118 -3.49 37.65 -13.62
CA PHE A 118 -2.43 36.67 -13.39
C PHE A 118 -2.92 35.28 -12.97
N ASN A 119 -4.17 35.11 -12.54
CA ASN A 119 -4.80 33.80 -12.32
C ASN A 119 -6.32 33.84 -12.54
N LEU A 120 -6.78 33.06 -13.52
CA LEU A 120 -8.19 32.89 -13.84
C LEU A 120 -8.81 31.63 -13.24
N CYS A 121 -8.04 30.73 -12.64
CA CYS A 121 -8.48 29.41 -12.18
C CYS A 121 -8.28 29.22 -10.67
N GLY A 122 -9.32 28.74 -9.99
CA GLY A 122 -9.22 28.16 -8.66
C GLY A 122 -8.99 26.66 -8.75
N TYR A 123 -8.19 26.11 -7.83
CA TYR A 123 -7.90 24.68 -7.75
C TYR A 123 -8.22 24.14 -6.35
N SER A 124 -8.75 22.93 -6.29
CA SER A 124 -8.96 22.18 -5.05
C SER A 124 -8.53 20.74 -5.24
N PHE A 125 -7.79 20.20 -4.29
CA PHE A 125 -7.24 18.86 -4.34
C PHE A 125 -7.15 18.27 -2.93
N LEU A 126 -7.12 16.94 -2.85
CA LEU A 126 -6.84 16.20 -1.63
C LEU A 126 -5.36 15.85 -1.60
N GLY A 127 -4.72 16.02 -0.45
CA GLY A 127 -3.30 15.75 -0.26
C GLY A 127 -2.99 15.23 1.13
N GLU A 128 -1.92 14.45 1.22
CA GLU A 128 -1.37 13.99 2.49
C GLU A 128 -1.02 15.20 3.37
N GLN A 129 -1.33 15.10 4.65
CA GLN A 129 -1.04 16.17 5.60
C GLN A 129 0.45 16.52 5.58
N GLY A 130 0.77 17.80 5.42
CA GLY A 130 2.15 18.30 5.37
C GLY A 130 2.87 18.13 4.02
N SER A 131 2.26 17.48 3.02
CA SER A 131 2.87 17.33 1.69
C SER A 131 2.77 18.59 0.81
N TYR A 132 1.97 19.57 1.21
CA TYR A 132 1.77 20.82 0.47
C TYR A 132 1.94 22.04 1.38
N THR A 133 2.69 23.03 0.90
CA THR A 133 2.79 24.36 1.47
C THR A 133 2.49 25.37 0.37
N PHE A 134 1.51 26.24 0.61
CA PHE A 134 1.15 27.28 -0.35
C PHE A 134 2.27 28.33 -0.45
N HIS A 135 2.68 28.60 -1.68
CA HIS A 135 3.54 29.73 -2.02
C HIS A 135 2.77 30.71 -2.91
N PRO A 136 2.94 32.04 -2.74
CA PRO A 136 2.29 33.02 -3.61
C PRO A 136 2.57 32.81 -5.11
N SER A 137 3.73 32.25 -5.46
CA SER A 137 4.09 31.89 -6.84
C SER A 137 3.18 30.81 -7.44
N ASP A 138 2.56 29.96 -6.63
CA ASP A 138 1.63 28.90 -7.07
C ASP A 138 0.44 29.49 -7.82
N VAL A 139 0.04 30.71 -7.47
CA VAL A 139 -1.10 31.39 -8.07
C VAL A 139 -0.86 31.68 -9.56
N SER A 140 0.36 32.00 -9.96
CA SER A 140 0.72 32.29 -11.36
C SER A 140 1.38 31.12 -12.10
N ASP A 141 1.54 29.98 -11.43
CA ASP A 141 2.34 28.88 -11.94
C ASP A 141 1.56 28.00 -12.94
N GLN A 142 1.99 28.03 -14.20
CA GLN A 142 1.41 27.21 -15.28
C GLN A 142 1.62 25.71 -15.07
N ASN A 143 2.63 25.32 -14.28
CA ASN A 143 2.94 23.94 -13.94
C ASN A 143 2.38 23.53 -12.57
N PHE A 144 1.47 24.33 -11.99
CA PHE A 144 0.84 24.02 -10.70
C PHE A 144 0.23 22.62 -10.70
N VAL A 145 -0.70 22.34 -11.63
CA VAL A 145 -1.41 21.05 -11.68
C VAL A 145 -0.46 19.85 -11.84
N PRO A 146 0.45 19.80 -12.84
CA PRO A 146 1.42 18.71 -12.95
C PRO A 146 2.30 18.53 -11.70
N ARG A 147 2.73 19.63 -11.07
CA ARG A 147 3.51 19.54 -9.82
C ARG A 147 2.69 18.92 -8.69
N ILE A 148 1.44 19.34 -8.50
CA ILE A 148 0.58 18.78 -7.43
C ILE A 148 0.35 17.30 -7.66
N VAL A 149 0.06 16.87 -8.90
CA VAL A 149 -0.06 15.43 -9.25
C VAL A 149 1.18 14.65 -8.81
N GLU A 150 2.37 15.23 -9.03
CA GLU A 150 3.63 14.55 -8.77
C GLU A 150 4.06 14.57 -7.30
N THR A 151 3.87 15.69 -6.61
CA THR A 151 4.48 15.99 -5.30
C THR A 151 3.54 15.89 -4.11
N VAL A 152 2.22 15.94 -4.35
CA VAL A 152 1.20 15.91 -3.30
C VAL A 152 0.44 14.59 -3.44
N PRO A 153 0.84 13.52 -2.71
CA PRO A 153 0.15 12.25 -2.77
C PRO A 153 -1.21 12.34 -2.05
N MET A 154 -2.17 11.52 -2.48
CA MET A 154 -3.41 11.29 -1.76
C MET A 154 -3.28 10.02 -0.90
N VAL A 155 -3.78 10.07 0.34
CA VAL A 155 -3.83 8.92 1.25
C VAL A 155 -5.26 8.41 1.31
N ILE A 156 -5.45 7.14 1.01
CA ILE A 156 -6.74 6.44 1.09
C ILE A 156 -6.65 5.45 2.24
N ASP A 157 -7.49 5.63 3.26
CA ASP A 157 -7.73 4.60 4.27
C ASP A 157 -8.64 3.53 3.67
N TRP A 158 -8.27 2.26 3.82
CA TRP A 158 -9.03 1.14 3.27
C TRP A 158 -9.49 0.19 4.37
N VAL A 159 -10.62 -0.47 4.12
CA VAL A 159 -11.27 -1.39 5.06
C VAL A 159 -11.86 -2.57 4.30
N ILE A 160 -12.13 -3.66 5.02
CA ILE A 160 -12.83 -4.83 4.53
C ILE A 160 -14.30 -4.73 4.92
N GLY A 161 -15.16 -4.81 3.91
CA GLY A 161 -16.61 -4.78 4.10
C GLY A 161 -17.10 -3.49 4.76
N ASN A 162 -18.31 -3.55 5.31
CA ASN A 162 -18.97 -2.45 6.02
C ASN A 162 -19.35 -2.81 7.47
N GLN A 163 -19.14 -4.05 7.88
CA GLN A 163 -19.49 -4.56 9.19
C GLN A 163 -18.32 -4.41 10.17
N THR A 164 -18.65 -4.38 11.45
CA THR A 164 -17.68 -4.37 12.55
C THR A 164 -17.07 -5.76 12.79
N CYS A 165 -15.98 -5.81 13.56
CA CYS A 165 -15.37 -7.03 14.05
C CYS A 165 -16.36 -7.91 14.83
N ALA A 166 -17.18 -7.31 15.68
CA ALA A 166 -18.18 -8.04 16.48
C ALA A 166 -19.25 -8.73 15.62
N GLU A 167 -19.61 -8.13 14.48
CA GLU A 167 -20.60 -8.67 13.55
C GLU A 167 -20.00 -9.74 12.62
N THR A 168 -18.74 -9.57 12.19
CA THR A 168 -18.12 -10.37 11.13
C THR A 168 -17.47 -11.66 11.61
N GLN A 169 -17.07 -11.78 12.88
CA GLN A 169 -16.38 -12.98 13.40
C GLN A 169 -17.16 -14.29 13.24
N LYS A 170 -18.49 -14.22 13.06
CA LYS A 170 -19.36 -15.39 12.85
C LYS A 170 -19.66 -15.66 11.37
N SER A 171 -19.19 -14.79 10.49
CA SER A 171 -19.40 -14.88 9.04
C SER A 171 -18.41 -15.87 8.42
N SER A 172 -18.86 -16.61 7.42
CA SER A 172 -17.99 -17.43 6.57
C SER A 172 -17.06 -16.59 5.67
N GLN A 173 -17.29 -15.28 5.59
CA GLN A 173 -16.49 -14.33 4.80
C GLN A 173 -15.54 -13.49 5.66
N PHE A 174 -15.29 -13.91 6.90
CA PHE A 174 -14.33 -13.25 7.77
C PHE A 174 -12.90 -13.38 7.22
N ALA A 175 -12.21 -12.25 7.07
CA ALA A 175 -10.95 -12.17 6.33
C ALA A 175 -9.71 -12.47 7.18
N CYS A 176 -9.75 -12.21 8.48
CA CYS A 176 -8.60 -12.36 9.35
C CYS A 176 -8.30 -13.85 9.59
N GLN A 177 -7.03 -14.23 9.53
CA GLN A 177 -6.59 -15.61 9.71
C GLN A 177 -6.13 -15.89 11.14
N GLU A 178 -5.70 -17.14 11.40
CA GLU A 178 -5.13 -17.53 12.68
C GLU A 178 -3.96 -16.62 13.08
N ASN A 179 -3.80 -16.40 14.39
CA ASN A 179 -2.77 -15.51 14.95
C ASN A 179 -2.87 -14.04 14.49
N SER A 180 -4.06 -13.61 14.08
CA SER A 180 -4.36 -12.21 13.81
C SER A 180 -5.53 -11.72 14.66
N THR A 181 -5.65 -10.41 14.76
CA THR A 181 -6.70 -9.69 15.48
C THR A 181 -7.46 -8.81 14.51
N CYS A 182 -8.77 -8.75 14.68
CA CYS A 182 -9.64 -7.84 13.93
C CYS A 182 -9.60 -6.45 14.55
N VAL A 183 -9.50 -5.43 13.72
CA VAL A 183 -9.46 -4.02 14.11
C VAL A 183 -10.58 -3.27 13.41
N ASP A 184 -11.50 -2.69 14.18
CA ASP A 184 -12.60 -1.89 13.65
C ASP A 184 -12.09 -0.60 13.00
N SER A 185 -12.77 -0.17 11.94
CA SER A 185 -12.50 1.10 11.28
C SER A 185 -12.89 2.29 12.16
N GLU A 186 -11.98 3.26 12.28
CA GLU A 186 -12.23 4.53 12.98
C GLU A 186 -12.95 5.56 12.11
N THR A 187 -13.21 5.28 10.82
CA THR A 187 -13.82 6.25 9.89
C THR A 187 -15.29 6.54 10.18
N GLY A 188 -15.94 5.76 11.05
CA GLY A 188 -17.37 5.85 11.35
C GLY A 188 -18.29 5.34 10.23
N LEU A 189 -17.72 4.86 9.12
CA LEU A 189 -18.47 4.28 7.99
C LEU A 189 -18.62 2.75 8.07
N GLY A 190 -18.06 2.14 9.12
CA GLY A 190 -17.97 0.68 9.28
C GLY A 190 -16.79 0.06 8.53
N GLY A 191 -16.72 -1.26 8.58
CA GLY A 191 -15.62 -2.06 8.04
C GLY A 191 -14.51 -2.31 9.07
N TYR A 192 -13.60 -3.22 8.73
CA TYR A 192 -12.50 -3.64 9.61
C TYR A 192 -11.22 -3.94 8.82
N SER A 193 -10.10 -4.06 9.53
CA SER A 193 -8.84 -4.59 9.01
C SER A 193 -8.33 -5.71 9.94
N CYS A 194 -7.26 -6.39 9.53
CA CYS A 194 -6.64 -7.44 10.31
C CYS A 194 -5.21 -7.04 10.63
N SER A 195 -4.76 -7.30 11.85
CA SER A 195 -3.38 -7.06 12.29
C SER A 195 -2.84 -8.30 12.99
N CYS A 196 -1.54 -8.57 12.87
CA CYS A 196 -0.95 -9.72 13.57
C CYS A 196 -1.14 -9.60 15.08
N ALA A 197 -1.46 -10.72 15.73
CA ALA A 197 -1.53 -10.78 17.18
C ALA A 197 -0.15 -10.52 17.79
N ASN A 198 -0.12 -10.11 19.06
CA ASN A 198 1.13 -9.76 19.72
C ASN A 198 2.11 -10.96 19.74
N GLY A 199 3.33 -10.75 19.26
CA GLY A 199 4.35 -11.80 19.10
C GLY A 199 4.31 -12.57 17.79
N TYR A 200 3.42 -12.22 16.85
CA TYR A 200 3.35 -12.81 15.51
C TYR A 200 3.71 -11.79 14.43
N GLU A 201 4.30 -12.29 13.34
CA GLU A 201 4.71 -11.52 12.18
C GLU A 201 4.18 -12.17 10.89
N GLY A 202 4.10 -11.39 9.81
CA GLY A 202 3.67 -11.85 8.50
C GLY A 202 2.40 -11.15 8.02
N ASN A 203 1.66 -11.82 7.14
CA ASN A 203 0.44 -11.28 6.56
C ASN A 203 -0.79 -11.79 7.34
N PRO A 204 -1.56 -10.93 8.02
CA PRO A 204 -2.68 -11.36 8.87
C PRO A 204 -3.89 -11.90 8.09
N TYR A 205 -3.84 -11.82 6.76
CA TYR A 205 -4.89 -12.25 5.84
C TYR A 205 -4.58 -13.61 5.17
N LEU A 206 -3.38 -14.17 5.38
CA LEU A 206 -2.95 -15.45 4.80
C LEU A 206 -2.74 -16.51 5.87
N ARG A 207 -3.08 -17.77 5.56
CA ARG A 207 -2.79 -18.88 6.48
C ARG A 207 -1.33 -19.33 6.33
N SER A 208 -0.77 -19.82 7.43
CA SER A 208 0.56 -20.44 7.40
C SER A 208 0.55 -21.66 6.47
N GLY A 209 1.31 -21.59 5.37
CA GLY A 209 1.42 -22.68 4.39
C GLY A 209 0.62 -22.50 3.08
N GLU A 210 -0.11 -21.40 2.91
CA GLU A 210 -0.75 -21.04 1.62
C GLU A 210 0.21 -20.26 0.70
N GLY A 211 1.47 -20.72 0.57
CA GLY A 211 2.52 -20.09 -0.24
C GLY A 211 3.08 -21.00 -1.32
#